data_AF-A0A0F5FR67-F1
#
_entry.id   AF-A0A0F5FR67-F1
#
_cell.length_a   1.000
_cell.length_b   1.000
_cell.length_c   1.000
_cell.angle_alpha   90.00
_cell.angle_beta   90.00
_cell.angle_gamma   90.00
#
_symmetry.space_group_name_H-M   'P 1'
#
loop_
_entity.id
_entity.type
_entity.pdbx_description
1 polymer ?
#
loop_
_entity_poly.entity_id
_entity_poly.type
_entity_poly.pdbx_seq_one_letter_code
_entity_poly.pdbx_strand_id
1 'polypeptide(L)'
;MSSKENEGRTVRYASTPLTPEQVAELRALAAMPDEEIDFSDIPEAGEAFFRNARRGVTYRALKRQLTIRLDADVLDWFKRHARDGKGYQTDINRVLRDYVEAQEKKAG
;
A
#
# COMPACT_ATOMS: atom_id res chain seq x y z
N MET A 1 -0.12 22.22 30.98
CA MET A 1 -0.66 22.08 29.61
C MET A 1 0.03 20.89 28.96
N SER A 2 -0.79 19.97 28.45
CA SER A 2 -0.42 18.62 28.05
C SER A 2 0.01 18.61 26.59
N SER A 3 1.26 18.24 26.32
CA SER A 3 1.69 17.83 24.98
C SER A 3 1.93 16.33 25.03
N LYS A 4 0.94 15.55 24.57
CA LYS A 4 1.13 14.12 24.32
C LYS A 4 1.90 13.98 23.01
N GLU A 5 3.17 13.59 23.13
CA GLU A 5 3.97 13.10 22.02
C GLU A 5 3.31 11.81 21.49
N ASN A 6 2.91 11.84 20.24
CA ASN A 6 2.21 10.73 19.59
C ASN A 6 3.27 9.80 18.97
N GLU A 7 3.92 8.99 19.82
CA GLU A 7 4.81 7.92 19.38
C GLU A 7 4.01 6.89 18.56
N GLY A 8 4.56 6.47 17.41
CA GLY A 8 3.94 5.53 16.49
C GLY A 8 3.59 4.21 17.18
N ARG A 9 2.32 4.06 17.57
CA ARG A 9 1.78 2.86 18.22
C ARG A 9 1.78 1.71 17.22
N THR A 10 2.90 0.97 17.16
CA THR A 10 2.97 -0.28 16.41
C THR A 10 2.06 -1.29 17.11
N VAL A 11 0.89 -1.56 16.55
CA VAL A 11 0.01 -2.63 17.02
C VAL A 11 0.62 -3.94 16.55
N ARG A 12 1.19 -4.70 17.49
CA ARG A 12 1.64 -6.07 17.23
C ARG A 12 0.41 -6.97 17.32
N TYR A 13 -0.07 -7.45 16.18
CA TYR A 13 -1.06 -8.52 16.14
C TYR A 13 -0.35 -9.82 16.46
N ALA A 14 -0.64 -10.41 17.62
CA ALA A 14 -0.34 -11.81 17.86
C ALA A 14 -1.49 -12.62 17.25
N SER A 15 -1.20 -13.52 16.31
CA SER A 15 -2.21 -14.46 15.81
C SER A 15 -2.54 -15.45 16.92
N THR A 16 -3.72 -15.33 17.53
CA THR A 16 -4.22 -16.35 18.44
C THR A 16 -4.37 -17.65 17.63
N PRO A 17 -3.82 -18.78 18.11
CA PRO A 17 -4.01 -20.06 17.42
C PRO A 17 -5.49 -20.42 17.38
N LEU A 18 -5.95 -21.00 16.28
CA LEU A 18 -7.33 -21.44 16.11
C LEU A 18 -7.68 -22.52 17.16
N THR A 19 -8.91 -22.48 17.66
CA THR A 19 -9.43 -23.55 18.52
C THR A 19 -9.66 -24.82 17.69
N PRO A 20 -9.69 -26.01 18.32
CA PRO A 20 -10.02 -27.25 17.62
C PRO A 20 -11.37 -27.21 16.88
N GLU A 21 -12.36 -26.51 17.45
CA GLU A 21 -13.68 -26.31 16.85
C GLU A 21 -13.59 -25.46 15.57
N GLN A 22 -12.85 -24.35 15.60
CA GLN A 22 -12.63 -23.51 14.42
C GLN A 22 -11.89 -24.27 13.31
N VAL A 23 -10.93 -25.12 13.67
CA VAL A 23 -10.23 -25.97 12.69
C VAL A 23 -11.17 -27.00 12.08
N ALA A 24 -12.05 -27.60 12.87
CA ALA A 24 -13.05 -28.54 12.37
C ALA A 24 -14.06 -27.85 11.43
N GLU A 25 -14.52 -26.65 11.80
CA GLU A 25 -15.40 -25.82 10.97
C GLU A 25 -14.76 -25.46 9.63
N LEU A 26 -13.51 -24.98 9.63
CA LEU A 26 -12.78 -24.67 8.39
C LEU A 26 -12.61 -25.90 7.49
N ARG A 27 -12.40 -27.09 8.06
CA ARG A 27 -12.32 -28.34 7.29
C ARG A 27 -13.67 -28.72 6.68
N ALA A 28 -14.77 -28.49 7.41
CA ALA A 28 -16.11 -28.71 6.88
C ALA A 28 -16.42 -27.75 5.73
N LEU A 29 -16.12 -26.46 5.90
CA LEU A 29 -16.27 -25.44 4.85
C LEU A 29 -15.40 -25.74 3.61
N ALA A 30 -14.17 -26.21 3.80
CA ALA A 30 -13.30 -26.58 2.69
C ALA A 30 -13.76 -27.84 1.92
N ALA A 31 -14.61 -28.67 2.53
CA ALA A 31 -15.18 -29.87 1.90
C ALA A 31 -16.58 -29.64 1.31
N MET A 32 -17.19 -28.49 1.58
CA MET A 32 -18.47 -28.08 1.01
C MET A 32 -18.32 -27.83 -0.50
N PRO A 33 -19.25 -28.32 -1.34
CA PRO A 33 -19.24 -28.03 -2.77
C PRO A 33 -19.63 -26.57 -3.05
N ASP A 34 -19.12 -26.01 -4.15
CA ASP A 34 -19.31 -24.60 -4.49
C ASP A 34 -20.81 -24.25 -4.70
N GLU A 35 -21.63 -25.20 -5.14
CA GLU A 35 -23.07 -25.01 -5.34
C GLU A 35 -23.85 -24.73 -4.04
N GLU A 36 -23.29 -25.08 -2.88
CA GLU A 36 -23.89 -24.80 -1.57
C GLU A 36 -23.50 -23.42 -1.02
N ILE A 37 -22.60 -22.69 -1.70
CA ILE A 37 -22.17 -21.35 -1.27
C ILE A 37 -23.31 -20.34 -1.51
N ASP A 38 -23.76 -19.70 -0.43
CA ASP A 38 -24.78 -18.64 -0.48
C ASP A 38 -24.17 -17.29 -0.91
N PHE A 39 -24.66 -16.74 -2.03
CA PHE A 39 -24.28 -15.43 -2.57
C PHE A 39 -25.44 -14.40 -2.49
N SER A 40 -26.45 -14.65 -1.66
CA SER A 40 -27.65 -13.80 -1.58
C SER A 40 -27.37 -12.37 -1.12
N ASP A 41 -26.31 -12.16 -0.33
CA ASP A 41 -25.88 -10.85 0.18
C ASP A 41 -24.86 -10.15 -0.72
N ILE A 42 -24.00 -10.91 -1.40
CA ILE A 42 -22.91 -10.39 -2.23
C ILE A 42 -22.87 -11.16 -3.55
N PRO A 43 -23.19 -10.52 -4.68
CA PRO A 43 -23.15 -11.19 -5.98
C PRO A 43 -21.73 -11.61 -6.35
N GLU A 44 -21.62 -12.70 -7.10
CA GLU A 44 -20.34 -13.22 -7.56
C GLU A 44 -19.56 -12.18 -8.40
N ALA A 45 -18.26 -12.07 -8.13
CA ALA A 45 -17.38 -11.16 -8.85
C ALA A 45 -17.05 -11.70 -10.26
N GLY A 46 -17.94 -11.43 -11.23
CA GLY A 46 -17.72 -11.82 -12.62
C GLY A 46 -16.72 -10.93 -13.39
N GLU A 47 -16.53 -11.23 -14.68
CA GLU A 47 -15.61 -10.46 -15.55
C GLU A 47 -15.86 -8.94 -15.51
N ALA A 48 -17.13 -8.53 -15.44
CA ALA A 48 -17.51 -7.13 -15.38
C ALA A 48 -16.92 -6.37 -14.18
N PHE A 49 -16.78 -7.05 -13.03
CA PHE A 49 -16.13 -6.52 -11.84
C PHE A 49 -14.64 -6.31 -12.10
N PHE A 50 -13.99 -7.29 -12.75
CA PHE A 50 -12.56 -7.27 -13.01
C PHE A 50 -12.13 -6.39 -14.18
N ARG A 51 -13.01 -6.03 -15.11
CA ARG A 51 -12.69 -5.16 -16.28
C ARG A 51 -11.97 -3.87 -15.90
N ASN A 52 -12.29 -3.30 -14.74
CA ASN A 52 -11.70 -2.05 -14.24
C ASN A 52 -10.83 -2.25 -13.00
N ALA A 53 -10.59 -3.50 -12.57
CA ALA A 53 -9.81 -3.78 -11.39
C ALA A 53 -8.35 -3.35 -11.61
N ARG A 54 -7.84 -2.47 -10.75
CA ARG A 54 -6.45 -2.04 -10.77
C ARG A 54 -5.63 -2.95 -9.87
N ARG A 55 -4.77 -3.79 -10.45
CA ARG A 55 -3.82 -4.60 -9.69
C ARG A 55 -2.72 -3.71 -9.11
N GLY A 56 -2.35 -3.91 -7.84
CA GLY A 56 -1.17 -3.28 -7.25
C GLY A 56 -1.34 -1.84 -6.76
N VAL A 57 -2.57 -1.33 -6.59
CA VAL A 57 -2.81 0.00 -5.97
C VAL A 57 -2.22 0.11 -4.55
N THR A 58 -2.06 -1.01 -3.87
CA THR A 58 -1.44 -1.10 -2.53
C THR A 58 0.07 -1.33 -2.56
N TYR A 59 0.66 -1.57 -3.73
CA TYR A 59 2.12 -1.71 -3.83
C TYR A 59 2.77 -0.34 -3.61
N ARG A 60 3.48 -0.21 -2.50
CA ARG A 60 4.38 0.91 -2.24
C ARG A 60 5.79 0.37 -2.33
N ALA A 61 6.57 0.89 -3.27
CA ALA A 61 8.00 0.63 -3.30
C ALA A 61 8.60 0.95 -1.93
N LEU A 62 9.41 0.03 -1.39
CA LEU A 62 10.08 0.21 -0.12
C LEU A 62 11.04 1.40 -0.22
N LYS A 63 10.69 2.51 0.43
CA LYS A 63 11.56 3.67 0.52
C LYS A 63 12.79 3.29 1.35
N ARG A 64 13.98 3.46 0.79
CA ARG A 64 15.24 3.28 1.51
C ARG A 64 15.73 4.64 1.97
N GLN A 65 16.06 4.77 3.25
CA GLN A 65 16.68 5.99 3.78
C GLN A 65 18.13 6.02 3.33
N LEU A 66 18.49 7.04 2.56
CA LEU A 66 19.84 7.26 2.03
C LEU A 66 20.18 8.74 2.23
N THR A 67 21.44 9.02 2.57
CA THR A 67 21.95 10.40 2.63
C THR A 67 22.54 10.75 1.27
N ILE A 68 21.85 11.64 0.54
CA ILE A 68 22.33 12.18 -0.74
C ILE A 68 22.62 13.67 -0.60
N ARG A 69 23.55 14.19 -1.41
CA ARG A 69 23.76 15.63 -1.56
C ARG A 69 22.94 16.13 -2.75
N LEU A 70 22.25 17.24 -2.55
CA LEU A 70 21.50 17.96 -3.58
C LEU A 70 21.96 19.42 -3.57
N ASP A 71 21.91 20.06 -4.73
CA ASP A 71 22.19 21.48 -4.83
C ASP A 71 21.18 22.30 -4.01
N ALA A 72 21.68 23.39 -3.41
CA ALA A 72 20.90 24.18 -2.46
C ALA A 72 19.68 24.83 -3.12
N ASP A 73 19.85 25.33 -4.34
CA ASP A 73 18.80 25.97 -5.15
C ASP A 73 17.68 24.99 -5.52
N VAL A 74 18.04 23.76 -5.90
CA VAL A 74 17.09 22.68 -6.20
C VAL A 74 16.30 22.32 -4.95
N LEU A 75 16.98 22.13 -3.82
CA LEU A 75 16.32 21.81 -2.55
C LEU A 75 15.35 22.92 -2.12
N ASP A 76 15.78 24.18 -2.24
CA ASP A 76 14.97 25.34 -1.89
C ASP A 76 13.79 25.54 -2.84
N TRP A 77 13.93 25.18 -4.12
CA TRP A 77 12.82 25.13 -5.05
C TRP A 77 11.77 24.12 -4.57
N PHE A 78 12.15 22.87 -4.28
CA PHE A 78 11.19 21.84 -3.85
C PHE A 78 10.52 22.18 -2.51
N LYS A 79 11.26 22.79 -1.56
CA LYS A 79 10.69 23.23 -0.28
C LYS A 79 9.62 24.31 -0.47
N ARG A 80 9.83 25.26 -1.38
CA ARG A 80 8.87 26.35 -1.66
C ARG A 80 7.63 25.88 -2.41
N HIS A 81 7.78 24.87 -3.29
CA HIS A 81 6.68 24.39 -4.12
C HIS A 81 5.88 23.24 -3.50
N ALA A 82 6.40 22.60 -2.43
CA ALA A 82 5.65 21.61 -1.67
C ALA A 82 4.47 22.26 -0.92
N ARG A 83 3.29 21.65 -1.00
CA ARG A 83 2.13 22.10 -0.20
C ARG A 83 2.48 22.06 1.29
N ASP A 84 2.31 23.19 1.96
CA ASP A 84 2.57 23.41 3.40
C ASP A 84 4.01 23.12 3.88
N GLY A 85 4.99 23.12 2.97
CA GLY A 85 6.40 22.82 3.29
C GLY A 85 6.66 21.36 3.72
N LYS A 86 5.60 20.53 3.76
CA LYS A 86 5.63 19.12 4.16
C LYS A 86 5.37 18.27 2.93
N GLY A 87 6.43 17.70 2.37
CA GLY A 87 6.29 16.83 1.18
C GLY A 87 7.37 16.98 0.14
N TYR A 88 8.30 17.93 0.29
CA TYR A 88 9.38 18.14 -0.67
C TYR A 88 10.18 16.85 -0.96
N GLN A 89 10.42 15.99 0.04
CA GLN A 89 11.07 14.68 -0.16
C GLN A 89 10.21 13.72 -1.01
N THR A 90 8.89 13.76 -0.84
CA THR A 90 7.96 12.95 -1.64
C THR A 90 7.91 13.46 -3.08
N ASP A 91 7.94 14.77 -3.28
CA ASP A 91 8.01 15.41 -4.59
C ASP A 91 9.32 15.10 -5.32
N ILE A 92 10.46 15.23 -4.63
CA ILE A 92 11.77 14.83 -5.18
C ILE A 92 11.72 13.36 -5.63
N ASN A 93 11.23 12.47 -4.78
CA ASN A 93 11.15 11.05 -5.11
C ASN A 93 10.20 10.76 -6.28
N ARG A 94 9.10 11.53 -6.44
CA ARG A 94 8.21 11.43 -7.60
C ARG A 94 8.95 11.80 -8.88
N VAL A 95 9.61 12.96 -8.91
CA VAL A 95 10.35 13.43 -10.09
C VAL A 95 11.45 12.44 -10.50
N LEU A 96 12.19 11.89 -9.53
CA LEU A 96 13.21 10.87 -9.80
C LEU A 96 12.61 9.61 -10.43
N ARG A 97 11.44 9.18 -9.96
CA ARG A 97 10.75 8.02 -10.53
C ARG A 97 10.32 8.29 -11.98
N ASP A 98 9.65 9.41 -12.21
CA ASP A 98 9.18 9.80 -13.54
C ASP A 98 10.34 9.86 -14.54
N TYR A 99 11.50 10.38 -14.09
CA TYR A 99 12.73 10.38 -14.89
C TYR A 99 13.20 8.97 -15.23
N VAL A 100 13.30 8.06 -14.25
CA VAL A 100 13.74 6.67 -14.47
C VAL A 100 12.81 5.95 -15.45
N GLU A 101 11.49 6.04 -15.25
CA GLU A 101 10.49 5.41 -16.13
C GLU A 101 10.59 5.94 -17.58
N ALA A 102 10.86 7.24 -17.74
CA ALA A 102 11.06 7.83 -19.06
C ALA A 102 12.36 7.37 -19.74
N GLN A 103 13.42 7.07 -18.98
CA GLN A 103 14.66 6.52 -19.52
C GLN A 103 14.52 5.05 -19.91
N GLU A 104 13.84 4.24 -19.10
CA GLU A 104 13.59 2.83 -19.42
C GLU A 104 12.79 2.67 -20.71
N LYS A 105 11.78 3.53 -20.92
CA LYS A 105 10.99 3.56 -22.17
C LYS A 105 11.78 3.96 -23.42
N LYS A 106 12.91 4.67 -23.28
CA LYS A 106 13.78 5.05 -24.40
C LYS A 106 14.83 3.99 -24.72
N ALA A 107 15.16 3.15 -23.73
CA ALA A 107 16.18 2.12 -23.84
C ALA A 107 15.63 0.76 -24.31
N GLY A 108 14.30 0.57 -24.27
CA GLY A 108 13.58 -0.56 -24.87
C GLY A 108 12.96 -0.18 -26.21
#